data_AF-A0AAP0P523-F1
#
_entry.id   AF-A0AAP0P523-F1
#
_cell.length_a   1.000
_cell.length_b   1.000
_cell.length_c   1.000
_cell.angle_alpha   90.00
_cell.angle_beta   90.00
_cell.angle_gamma   90.00
#
_symmetry.space_group_name_H-M   'P 1'
#
loop_
_entity.id
_entity.type
_entity.pdbx_description
1 polymer ?
#
loop_
_entity_poly.entity_id
_entity_poly.type
_entity_poly.pdbx_seq_one_letter_code
_entity_poly.pdbx_strand_id
1 'polypeptide(L)'
;MEGIEHRNIAEKGQGPVVLFLYGFRELWYSWRHQIVSLAASGYHAVAPDLRGYGDTDAPPSISSYTCFHIVEVFLVGHDWGAMVAWFLAMFRPDKVRALVTLSVPFFGRNGQFKPVELFHSVYGDDYYISRFQEPGVIEAEMAASGTTRVITKFLTSIDPGPLLIPKGWNWELMAPWVAAQVKVPCKVCSRRKV
;
A
#
# COMPACT_ATOMS: atom_id res chain seq x y z
N MET A 1 -10.65 8.10 -23.39
CA MET A 1 -10.20 7.50 -22.12
C MET A 1 -9.27 6.37 -22.51
N GLU A 2 -7.96 6.53 -22.35
CA GLU A 2 -7.07 5.36 -22.44
C GLU A 2 -7.48 4.40 -21.32
N GLY A 3 -7.92 3.21 -21.73
CA GLY A 3 -8.29 2.14 -20.81
C GLY A 3 -7.04 1.55 -20.18
N ILE A 4 -7.18 0.99 -18.98
CA ILE A 4 -6.16 0.08 -18.45
C ILE A 4 -6.28 -1.21 -19.26
N GLU A 5 -5.20 -1.61 -19.93
CA GLU A 5 -5.15 -2.84 -20.72
C GLU A 5 -4.85 -4.05 -19.82
N HIS A 6 -4.03 -3.88 -18.77
CA HIS A 6 -3.66 -4.95 -17.84
C HIS A 6 -4.03 -4.64 -16.39
N ARG A 7 -4.83 -5.55 -15.81
CA ARG A 7 -5.18 -5.56 -14.38
C ARG A 7 -4.76 -6.88 -13.76
N ASN A 8 -3.88 -6.81 -12.77
CA ASN A 8 -3.58 -7.97 -11.93
C ASN A 8 -4.52 -7.99 -10.73
N ILE A 9 -5.24 -9.10 -10.54
CA ILE A 9 -6.20 -9.25 -9.47
C ILE A 9 -6.03 -10.64 -8.86
N ALA A 10 -5.77 -10.68 -7.56
CA ALA A 10 -5.85 -11.91 -6.79
C ALA A 10 -7.25 -12.03 -6.19
N GLU A 11 -7.94 -13.11 -6.50
CA GLU A 11 -9.27 -13.36 -5.98
C GLU A 11 -9.51 -14.82 -5.59
N LYS A 12 -10.40 -15.04 -4.64
CA LYS A 12 -10.80 -16.38 -4.20
C LYS A 12 -12.18 -16.37 -3.57
N GLY A 13 -12.92 -17.47 -3.79
CA GLY A 13 -14.24 -17.69 -3.21
C GLY A 13 -15.37 -17.26 -4.16
N GLN A 14 -16.60 -17.51 -3.73
CA GLN A 14 -17.83 -17.19 -4.45
C GLN A 14 -18.84 -16.73 -3.40
N GLY A 15 -19.32 -15.50 -3.48
CA GLY A 15 -20.15 -14.91 -2.41
C GLY A 15 -20.09 -13.39 -2.41
N PRO A 16 -20.50 -12.72 -1.31
CA PRO A 16 -20.39 -11.27 -1.20
C PRO A 16 -18.95 -10.81 -1.33
N VAL A 17 -18.73 -9.74 -2.10
CA VAL A 17 -17.39 -9.25 -2.43
C VAL A 17 -16.78 -8.51 -1.25
N VAL A 18 -15.57 -8.92 -0.85
CA VAL A 18 -14.68 -8.19 0.06
C VAL A 18 -13.51 -7.65 -0.75
N LEU A 19 -13.47 -6.33 -0.95
CA LEU A 19 -12.43 -5.63 -1.69
C LEU A 19 -11.33 -5.16 -0.74
N PHE A 20 -10.10 -5.58 -1.00
CA PHE A 20 -8.92 -5.17 -0.25
C PHE A 20 -8.10 -4.12 -0.99
N LEU A 21 -7.75 -3.03 -0.30
CA LEU A 21 -6.87 -1.98 -0.80
C LEU A 21 -5.64 -1.91 0.11
N TYR A 22 -4.46 -2.17 -0.44
CA TYR A 22 -3.18 -2.09 0.26
C TYR A 22 -2.58 -0.69 0.24
N GLY A 23 -1.49 -0.49 0.99
CA GLY A 23 -0.78 0.78 1.13
C GLY A 23 0.39 1.01 0.19
N PHE A 24 1.23 1.97 0.55
CA PHE A 24 2.42 2.29 -0.21
C PHE A 24 3.50 1.21 -0.08
N ARG A 25 4.07 0.82 -1.22
CA ARG A 25 5.05 -0.28 -1.39
C ARG A 25 4.52 -1.65 -0.98
N GLU A 26 3.26 -1.88 -1.27
CA GLU A 26 2.63 -3.18 -1.08
C GLU A 26 2.12 -3.73 -2.42
N LEU A 27 1.62 -4.96 -2.38
CA LEU A 27 0.96 -5.65 -3.49
C LEU A 27 -0.27 -6.36 -2.95
N TRP A 28 -1.10 -6.93 -3.83
CA TRP A 28 -2.21 -7.80 -3.43
C TRP A 28 -1.76 -8.88 -2.41
N TYR A 29 -0.49 -9.30 -2.51
CA TYR A 29 0.12 -10.33 -1.68
C TYR A 29 0.14 -9.99 -0.19
N SER A 30 0.05 -8.71 0.20
CA SER A 30 -0.14 -8.32 1.61
C SER A 30 -1.39 -8.97 2.23
N TRP A 31 -2.42 -9.23 1.42
CA TRP A 31 -3.69 -9.81 1.85
C TRP A 31 -3.77 -11.33 1.71
N ARG A 32 -2.68 -12.01 1.32
CA ARG A 32 -2.67 -13.46 1.03
C ARG A 32 -3.32 -14.34 2.10
N HIS A 33 -3.18 -13.98 3.37
CA HIS A 33 -3.75 -14.73 4.49
C HIS A 33 -5.25 -14.44 4.64
N GLN A 34 -5.65 -13.18 4.51
CA GLN A 34 -7.04 -12.73 4.62
C GLN A 34 -7.89 -13.26 3.46
N ILE A 35 -7.34 -13.28 2.24
CA ILE A 35 -8.00 -13.84 1.06
C ILE A 35 -8.40 -15.29 1.31
N VAL A 36 -7.47 -16.12 1.79
CA VAL A 36 -7.74 -17.54 2.07
C VAL A 36 -8.77 -17.70 3.18
N SER A 37 -8.65 -16.92 4.26
CA SER A 37 -9.56 -17.01 5.42
C SER A 37 -11.00 -16.61 5.08
N LEU A 38 -11.18 -15.52 4.33
CA LEU A 38 -12.51 -15.01 3.99
C LEU A 38 -13.17 -15.85 2.89
N ALA A 39 -12.39 -16.34 1.92
CA ALA A 39 -12.90 -17.31 0.95
C ALA A 39 -13.42 -18.59 1.61
N ALA A 40 -12.69 -19.12 2.61
CA ALA A 40 -13.15 -20.27 3.39
C ALA A 40 -14.41 -19.99 4.23
N SER A 41 -14.70 -18.71 4.49
CA SER A 41 -15.89 -18.26 5.22
C SER A 41 -17.07 -17.90 4.29
N GLY A 42 -16.96 -18.18 2.98
CA GLY A 42 -18.03 -17.98 2.00
C GLY A 42 -18.10 -16.58 1.37
N TYR A 43 -17.04 -15.78 1.48
CA TYR A 43 -16.93 -14.49 0.80
C TYR A 43 -16.14 -14.61 -0.51
N HIS A 44 -16.36 -13.68 -1.44
CA HIS A 44 -15.50 -13.48 -2.59
C HIS A 44 -14.46 -12.43 -2.24
N ALA A 45 -13.27 -12.88 -1.84
CA ALA A 45 -12.15 -12.00 -1.52
C ALA A 45 -11.48 -11.53 -2.81
N VAL A 46 -11.32 -10.22 -2.99
CA VAL A 46 -10.73 -9.59 -4.17
C VAL A 46 -9.67 -8.58 -3.73
N ALA A 47 -8.43 -8.79 -4.15
CA ALA A 47 -7.30 -7.90 -3.91
C ALA A 47 -6.62 -7.56 -5.25
N PRO A 48 -6.96 -6.43 -5.87
CA PRO A 48 -6.27 -5.97 -7.07
C PRO A 48 -4.89 -5.42 -6.71
N ASP A 49 -3.95 -5.50 -7.66
CA ASP A 49 -2.89 -4.52 -7.67
C ASP A 49 -3.46 -3.15 -8.05
N LEU A 50 -3.14 -2.14 -7.22
CA LEU A 50 -3.54 -0.77 -7.49
C LEU A 50 -2.80 -0.26 -8.72
N ARG A 51 -3.38 0.72 -9.43
CA ARG A 51 -2.74 1.34 -10.59
C ARG A 51 -1.35 1.86 -10.18
N GLY A 52 -0.33 1.58 -10.99
CA GLY A 52 1.06 1.94 -10.65
C GLY A 52 1.80 0.92 -9.79
N TYR A 53 1.22 -0.26 -9.52
CA TYR A 53 1.82 -1.29 -8.71
C TYR A 53 1.73 -2.67 -9.36
N GLY A 54 2.74 -3.49 -9.07
CA GLY A 54 2.81 -4.88 -9.53
C GLY A 54 2.69 -4.99 -11.04
N ASP A 55 1.81 -5.90 -11.47
CA ASP A 55 1.54 -6.18 -12.88
C ASP A 55 0.30 -5.42 -13.42
N THR A 56 -0.14 -4.36 -12.72
CA THR A 56 -1.23 -3.47 -13.19
C THR A 56 -0.64 -2.20 -13.80
N ASP A 57 -1.22 -1.75 -14.91
CA ASP A 57 -0.73 -0.57 -15.63
C ASP A 57 -0.58 0.67 -14.74
N ALA A 58 0.42 1.48 -15.09
CA ALA A 58 0.78 2.74 -14.46
C ALA A 58 0.53 3.91 -15.42
N PRO A 59 -0.73 4.30 -15.68
CA PRO A 59 -1.02 5.37 -16.63
C PRO A 59 -0.44 6.71 -16.14
N PRO A 60 0.19 7.53 -17.00
CA PRO A 60 0.87 8.75 -16.57
C PRO A 60 -0.10 9.87 -16.11
N SER A 61 -1.36 9.81 -16.53
CA SER A 61 -2.36 10.82 -16.16
C SER A 61 -2.92 10.60 -14.76
N ILE A 62 -2.85 11.64 -13.92
CA ILE A 62 -3.47 11.67 -12.58
C ILE A 62 -4.98 11.43 -12.66
N SER A 63 -5.65 11.89 -13.72
CA SER A 63 -7.10 11.71 -13.91
C SER A 63 -7.48 10.24 -14.10
N SER A 64 -6.51 9.35 -14.35
CA SER A 64 -6.72 7.92 -14.43
C SER A 64 -6.80 7.26 -13.05
N TYR A 65 -6.68 7.96 -11.93
CA TYR A 65 -6.72 7.36 -10.60
C TYR A 65 -8.03 7.73 -9.87
N THR A 66 -9.17 7.28 -10.40
CA THR A 66 -10.50 7.58 -9.84
C THR A 66 -11.19 6.35 -9.23
N CYS A 67 -12.07 6.59 -8.25
CA CYS A 67 -12.76 5.56 -7.47
C CYS A 67 -14.19 5.23 -7.98
N PHE A 68 -14.66 5.86 -9.06
CA PHE A 68 -16.08 5.86 -9.44
C PHE A 68 -16.60 4.56 -10.09
N HIS A 69 -15.72 3.64 -10.47
CA HIS A 69 -16.07 2.43 -11.23
C HIS A 69 -16.29 1.18 -10.37
N ILE A 70 -16.64 1.34 -9.10
CA ILE A 70 -16.71 0.24 -8.12
C ILE A 70 -18.14 -0.29 -7.98
N VAL A 71 -18.26 -1.63 -7.85
CA VAL A 71 -19.52 -2.34 -7.54
C VAL A 71 -19.82 -2.31 -6.04
N GLU A 72 -20.96 -2.84 -5.62
CA GLU A 72 -21.26 -2.92 -4.17
C GLU A 72 -20.34 -3.92 -3.47
N VAL A 73 -19.66 -3.50 -2.40
CA VAL A 73 -18.62 -4.29 -1.71
C VAL A 73 -18.60 -4.08 -0.19
N PHE A 74 -18.04 -5.07 0.52
CA PHE A 74 -17.40 -4.85 1.82
C PHE A 74 -15.97 -4.37 1.58
N LEU A 75 -15.57 -3.28 2.20
CA LEU A 75 -14.32 -2.58 1.86
C LEU A 75 -13.31 -2.66 3.00
N VAL A 76 -12.09 -3.09 2.69
CA VAL A 76 -10.98 -3.18 3.64
C VAL A 76 -9.80 -2.39 3.11
N GLY A 77 -9.28 -1.44 3.89
CA GLY A 77 -8.14 -0.61 3.51
C GLY A 77 -7.01 -0.65 4.54
N HIS A 78 -5.77 -0.65 4.08
CA HIS A 78 -4.56 -0.50 4.91
C HIS A 78 -3.70 0.67 4.38
N ASP A 79 -3.14 1.48 5.27
CA ASP A 79 -2.21 2.57 4.91
C ASP A 79 -2.79 3.51 3.83
N TRP A 80 -2.17 3.70 2.66
CA TRP A 80 -2.77 4.49 1.56
C TRP A 80 -4.09 3.91 1.05
N GLY A 81 -4.23 2.59 1.06
CA GLY A 81 -5.48 1.91 0.74
C GLY A 81 -6.60 2.25 1.73
N ALA A 82 -6.28 2.54 2.99
CA ALA A 82 -7.26 3.04 3.96
C ALA A 82 -7.71 4.47 3.62
N MET A 83 -6.81 5.36 3.20
CA MET A 83 -7.21 6.68 2.71
C MET A 83 -8.13 6.60 1.49
N VAL A 84 -7.79 5.74 0.51
CA VAL A 84 -8.66 5.49 -0.65
C VAL A 84 -10.01 4.94 -0.21
N ALA A 85 -10.02 4.02 0.76
CA ALA A 85 -11.25 3.42 1.26
C ALA A 85 -12.17 4.44 1.96
N TRP A 86 -11.60 5.34 2.77
CA TRP A 86 -12.33 6.45 3.39
C TRP A 86 -13.01 7.34 2.34
N PHE A 87 -12.25 7.77 1.32
CA PHE A 87 -12.80 8.63 0.26
C PHE A 87 -13.85 7.90 -0.57
N LEU A 88 -13.63 6.62 -0.89
CA LEU A 88 -14.63 5.83 -1.62
C LEU A 88 -15.94 5.72 -0.83
N ALA A 89 -15.89 5.46 0.47
CA ALA A 89 -17.08 5.39 1.31
C ALA A 89 -17.81 6.75 1.39
N MET A 90 -17.09 7.87 1.38
CA MET A 90 -17.70 9.21 1.34
C MET A 90 -18.33 9.54 -0.02
N PHE A 91 -17.67 9.20 -1.13
CA PHE A 91 -18.16 9.53 -2.46
C PHE A 91 -19.25 8.58 -2.95
N ARG A 92 -19.20 7.30 -2.53
CA ARG A 92 -20.10 6.23 -2.96
C ARG A 92 -20.59 5.40 -1.78
N PRO A 93 -21.28 6.02 -0.79
CA PRO A 93 -21.87 5.26 0.31
C PRO A 93 -22.89 4.21 -0.17
N ASP A 94 -23.48 4.43 -1.35
CA ASP A 94 -24.38 3.48 -2.04
C ASP A 94 -23.69 2.17 -2.48
N LYS A 95 -22.35 2.14 -2.52
CA LYS A 95 -21.56 0.97 -2.94
C LYS A 95 -20.75 0.35 -1.82
N VAL A 96 -20.67 0.98 -0.64
CA VAL A 96 -19.87 0.45 0.48
C VAL A 96 -20.80 -0.03 1.58
N ARG A 97 -20.93 -1.36 1.69
CA ARG A 97 -21.84 -2.00 2.67
C ARG A 97 -21.28 -1.95 4.08
N ALA A 98 -19.96 -2.12 4.22
CA ALA A 98 -19.23 -1.87 5.46
C ALA A 98 -17.78 -1.49 5.12
N LEU A 99 -17.14 -0.75 6.03
CA LEU A 99 -15.76 -0.30 5.90
C LEU A 99 -14.94 -0.77 7.11
N VAL A 100 -13.79 -1.38 6.82
CA VAL A 100 -12.74 -1.70 7.79
C VAL A 100 -11.45 -1.00 7.37
N THR A 101 -10.83 -0.25 8.27
CA THR A 101 -9.57 0.44 8.01
C THR A 101 -8.52 0.06 9.04
N LEU A 102 -7.32 -0.23 8.55
CA LEU A 102 -6.16 -0.58 9.37
C LEU A 102 -5.12 0.55 9.32
N SER A 103 -4.54 0.86 10.47
CA SER A 103 -3.45 1.82 10.68
C SER A 103 -3.80 3.31 10.53
N VAL A 104 -4.55 3.70 9.49
CA VAL A 104 -4.82 5.13 9.18
C VAL A 104 -6.24 5.53 9.57
N PRO A 105 -6.42 6.45 10.54
CA PRO A 105 -7.73 6.96 10.90
C PRO A 105 -8.28 7.91 9.83
N PHE A 106 -9.57 8.21 9.91
CA PHE A 106 -10.19 9.15 8.99
C PHE A 106 -9.68 10.58 9.25
N PHE A 107 -9.00 11.15 8.27
CA PHE A 107 -8.70 12.57 8.21
C PHE A 107 -9.54 13.17 7.09
N GLY A 108 -10.58 13.93 7.45
CA GLY A 108 -11.38 14.66 6.48
C GLY A 108 -10.51 15.60 5.63
N ARG A 109 -10.93 15.87 4.39
CA ARG A 109 -10.18 16.78 3.52
C ARG A 109 -10.25 18.19 4.07
N ASN A 110 -9.11 18.74 4.49
CA ASN A 110 -9.02 20.14 4.86
C ASN A 110 -9.04 21.01 3.59
N GLY A 111 -10.02 21.92 3.48
CA GLY A 111 -10.14 22.83 2.34
C GLY A 111 -9.12 23.98 2.33
N GLN A 112 -8.42 24.19 3.44
CA GLN A 112 -7.48 25.32 3.62
C GLN A 112 -6.08 25.02 3.11
N PHE A 113 -5.67 23.75 3.08
CA PHE A 113 -4.30 23.35 2.71
C PHE A 113 -4.33 22.23 1.69
N LYS A 114 -3.47 22.30 0.66
CA LYS A 114 -3.26 21.15 -0.20
C LYS A 114 -2.48 20.09 0.58
N PRO A 115 -2.83 18.78 0.47
CA PRO A 115 -2.17 17.73 1.24
C PRO A 115 -0.64 17.71 1.09
N VAL A 116 -0.12 17.90 -0.13
CA VAL A 116 1.33 17.94 -0.38
C VAL A 116 1.99 19.15 0.29
N GLU A 117 1.36 20.32 0.24
CA GLU A 117 1.87 21.54 0.91
C GLU A 117 1.91 21.35 2.43
N LEU A 118 0.90 20.68 2.99
CA LEU A 118 0.89 20.32 4.41
C LEU A 118 2.08 19.39 4.74
N PHE A 119 2.30 18.33 3.97
CA PHE A 119 3.42 17.43 4.20
C PHE A 119 4.79 18.10 4.05
N HIS A 120 4.96 19.00 3.06
CA HIS A 120 6.15 19.86 2.97
C HIS A 120 6.34 20.69 4.25
N SER A 121 5.29 21.33 4.74
CA SER A 121 5.40 22.20 5.92
C SER A 121 5.73 21.44 7.22
N VAL A 122 5.28 20.19 7.34
CA VAL A 122 5.44 19.39 8.56
C VAL A 122 6.74 18.57 8.54
N TYR A 123 7.08 17.97 7.40
CA TYR A 123 8.18 17.01 7.29
C TYR A 123 9.33 17.47 6.38
N GLY A 124 9.16 18.58 5.67
CA GLY A 124 10.16 19.12 4.75
C GLY A 124 10.20 18.43 3.38
N ASP A 125 11.16 18.87 2.57
CA ASP A 125 11.33 18.45 1.17
C ASP A 125 11.89 17.04 1.04
N ASP A 126 12.56 16.53 2.08
CA ASP A 126 13.12 15.18 2.10
C ASP A 126 12.07 14.11 2.39
N TYR A 127 10.87 14.48 2.84
CA TYR A 127 9.82 13.50 3.10
C TYR A 127 9.41 12.77 1.81
N TYR A 128 9.17 11.47 1.90
CA TYR A 128 8.97 10.66 0.70
C TYR A 128 7.83 11.17 -0.20
N ILE A 129 6.72 11.68 0.35
CA ILE A 129 5.62 12.22 -0.47
C ILE A 129 6.12 13.42 -1.29
N SER A 130 6.90 14.29 -0.65
CA SER A 130 7.54 15.48 -1.23
C SER A 130 8.50 15.08 -2.36
N ARG A 131 9.37 14.10 -2.09
CA ARG A 131 10.38 13.63 -3.05
C ARG A 131 9.80 12.97 -4.28
N PHE A 132 8.61 12.38 -4.18
CA PHE A 132 7.95 11.69 -5.28
C PHE A 132 7.08 12.64 -6.15
N GLN A 133 7.05 13.95 -5.86
CA GLN A 133 6.27 14.91 -6.65
C GLN A 133 6.89 15.26 -8.01
N GLU A 134 8.20 15.08 -8.18
CA GLU A 134 8.92 15.34 -9.44
C GLU A 134 9.16 14.02 -10.20
N PRO A 135 8.35 13.70 -11.22
CA PRO A 135 8.46 12.42 -11.92
C PRO A 135 9.83 12.24 -12.58
N GLY A 136 10.43 11.07 -12.40
CA GLY A 136 11.71 10.68 -13.00
C GLY A 136 12.93 11.03 -12.16
N VAL A 137 12.82 11.89 -11.15
CA VAL A 137 13.96 12.29 -10.32
C VAL A 137 14.30 11.19 -9.33
N ILE A 138 13.35 10.80 -8.47
CA ILE A 138 13.60 9.79 -7.44
C ILE A 138 13.78 8.40 -8.06
N GLU A 139 13.09 8.13 -9.16
CA GLU A 139 13.21 6.88 -9.92
C GLU A 139 14.62 6.72 -10.49
N ALA A 140 15.22 7.80 -11.01
CA ALA A 140 16.61 7.78 -11.49
C ALA A 140 17.62 7.55 -10.34
N GLU A 141 17.42 8.20 -9.20
CA GLU A 141 18.26 8.01 -8.00
C GLU A 141 18.18 6.56 -7.47
N MET A 142 16.97 5.99 -7.43
CA MET A 142 16.75 4.60 -7.05
C MET A 142 17.36 3.62 -8.04
N ALA A 143 17.20 3.87 -9.36
CA ALA A 143 17.76 3.04 -10.41
C ALA A 143 19.29 3.01 -10.36
N ALA A 144 19.93 4.16 -10.17
CA ALA A 144 21.39 4.28 -10.02
C ALA A 144 21.93 3.49 -8.81
N SER A 145 21.11 3.33 -7.77
CA SER A 145 21.48 2.65 -6.53
C SER A 145 21.19 1.13 -6.54
N GLY A 146 20.47 0.66 -7.57
CA GLY A 146 20.06 -0.72 -7.77
C GLY A 146 18.73 -1.05 -7.08
N THR A 147 17.72 -1.42 -7.86
CA THR A 147 16.34 -1.68 -7.39
C THR A 147 16.26 -2.70 -6.25
N THR A 148 16.98 -3.82 -6.34
CA THR A 148 17.00 -4.85 -5.29
C THR A 148 17.48 -4.28 -3.96
N ARG A 149 18.49 -3.41 -3.98
CA ARG A 149 19.03 -2.77 -2.78
C ARG A 149 17.99 -1.84 -2.18
N VAL A 150 17.43 -0.95 -2.99
CA VAL A 150 16.40 0.02 -2.56
C VAL A 150 15.21 -0.70 -1.92
N ILE A 151 14.65 -1.71 -2.59
CA ILE A 151 13.52 -2.50 -2.06
C ILE A 151 13.92 -3.22 -0.77
N THR A 152 15.10 -3.86 -0.72
CA THR A 152 15.56 -4.55 0.49
C THR A 152 15.64 -3.59 1.67
N LYS A 153 16.18 -2.38 1.48
CA LYS A 153 16.27 -1.37 2.54
C LYS A 153 14.90 -0.88 2.99
N PHE A 154 13.97 -0.68 2.07
CA PHE A 154 12.59 -0.34 2.45
C PHE A 154 11.92 -1.43 3.29
N LEU A 155 12.08 -2.69 2.89
CA LEU A 155 11.45 -3.83 3.58
C LEU A 155 12.14 -4.22 4.90
N THR A 156 13.39 -3.80 5.10
CA THR A 156 14.18 -4.16 6.30
C THR A 156 14.43 -2.98 7.25
N SER A 157 14.02 -1.77 6.87
CA SER A 157 14.05 -0.61 7.75
C SER A 157 13.08 -0.80 8.91
N ILE A 158 13.53 -0.50 10.12
CA ILE A 158 12.72 -0.52 11.35
C ILE A 158 12.61 0.87 12.00
N ASP A 159 13.07 1.92 11.29
CA ASP A 159 12.90 3.29 11.77
C ASP A 159 11.40 3.63 11.80
N PRO A 160 10.81 3.88 12.98
CA PRO A 160 9.40 4.25 13.10
C PRO A 160 9.15 5.72 12.71
N GLY A 161 10.22 6.49 12.46
CA GLY A 161 10.14 7.87 12.04
C GLY A 161 9.54 8.06 10.64
N PRO A 162 9.22 9.32 10.26
CA PRO A 162 8.79 9.62 8.91
C PRO A 162 9.88 9.19 7.93
N LEU A 163 9.47 8.59 6.81
CA LEU A 163 10.43 8.21 5.79
C LEU A 163 10.97 9.45 5.08
N LEU A 164 12.22 9.79 5.40
CA LEU A 164 12.98 10.87 4.79
C LEU A 164 13.98 10.27 3.78
N ILE A 165 14.03 10.83 2.58
CA ILE A 165 14.91 10.45 1.48
C ILE A 165 15.60 11.72 0.95
N PRO A 166 16.68 12.17 1.62
CA PRO A 166 17.44 13.34 1.20
C PRO A 166 17.93 13.27 -0.25
N LYS A 167 18.13 14.43 -0.87
CA LYS A 167 18.69 14.49 -2.23
C LYS A 167 20.12 13.94 -2.26
N GLY A 168 20.39 13.04 -3.22
CA GLY A 168 21.70 12.38 -3.30
C GLY A 168 21.96 11.38 -2.17
N TRP A 169 20.89 10.90 -1.53
CA TRP A 169 20.97 9.94 -0.43
C TRP A 169 21.70 8.67 -0.85
N ASN A 170 22.69 8.28 -0.04
CA ASN A 170 23.36 7.00 -0.21
C ASN A 170 22.51 5.89 0.42
N TRP A 171 21.89 5.07 -0.44
CA TRP A 171 21.08 3.92 -0.05
C TRP A 171 21.85 2.82 0.70
N GLU A 172 23.19 2.86 0.72
CA GLU A 172 24.01 1.99 1.58
C GLU A 172 23.83 2.31 3.07
N LEU A 173 23.62 3.58 3.39
CA LEU A 173 23.58 4.11 4.76
C LEU A 173 22.22 3.93 5.46
N MET A 174 21.17 3.56 4.72
CA MET A 174 19.93 3.08 5.36
C MET A 174 20.25 1.83 6.16
N ALA A 175 20.17 1.87 7.49
CA ALA A 175 20.53 0.72 8.32
C ALA A 175 19.66 -0.51 7.93
N PRO A 176 20.25 -1.58 7.36
CA PRO A 176 19.56 -2.85 7.30
C PRO A 176 19.53 -3.47 8.70
N TRP A 177 18.63 -4.42 8.93
CA TRP A 177 18.60 -5.25 10.14
C TRP A 177 19.88 -6.13 10.22
N VAL A 178 21.02 -5.54 10.58
CA VAL A 178 22.27 -6.30 10.80
C VAL A 178 22.34 -6.65 12.28
N ALA A 179 21.79 -7.84 12.56
CA ALA A 179 22.09 -8.68 13.71
C ALA A 179 21.89 -8.06 15.11
N ALA A 180 20.64 -7.85 15.52
CA ALA A 180 20.26 -8.32 16.85
C ALA A 180 19.96 -9.82 16.71
N GLN A 181 20.87 -10.70 17.12
CA GLN A 181 20.57 -12.12 17.27
C GLN A 181 19.43 -12.30 18.29
N VAL A 182 18.19 -12.21 17.85
CA VAL A 182 17.07 -12.79 18.57
C VAL A 182 17.18 -14.29 18.33
N LYS A 183 17.91 -14.98 19.22
CA LYS A 183 17.72 -16.41 19.42
C LYS A 183 16.27 -16.58 19.86
N VAL A 184 15.39 -16.91 18.91
CA VAL A 184 14.08 -17.47 19.25
C VAL A 184 14.37 -18.85 19.84
N PRO A 185 14.11 -19.11 21.14
CA PRO A 185 14.25 -20.45 21.67
C PRO A 185 13.17 -21.29 20.99
N CYS A 186 13.58 -22.18 20.08
CA CYS A 186 12.69 -23.15 19.49
C CYS A 186 12.25 -24.12 20.60
N LYS A 187 11.11 -23.83 21.23
CA LYS A 187 10.45 -24.70 22.21
C LYS A 187 8.93 -24.67 22.08
N VAL A 188 8.37 -24.63 20.87
CA VAL A 188 6.97 -25.04 20.67
C VAL A 188 6.81 -25.66 19.28
N CYS A 189 7.28 -26.90 19.14
CA CYS A 189 6.81 -27.78 18.07
C CYS A 189 6.83 -29.22 18.60
N SER A 190 5.88 -29.54 19.49
CA SER A 190 5.62 -30.94 19.85
C SER A 190 4.90 -31.60 18.69
N ARG A 191 5.63 -32.41 17.90
CA ARG A 191 5.00 -33.42 17.04
C ARG A 191 4.29 -34.42 17.96
N ARG A 192 2.96 -34.43 17.98
CA ARG A 192 2.22 -35.64 18.38
C ARG A 192 2.05 -36.48 17.12
N LYS A 193 2.67 -37.66 17.12
CA LYS A 193 2.20 -38.78 16.33
C LYS A 193 0.94 -39.31 17.01
N VAL A 194 -0.16 -39.35 16.29
CA VAL A 194 -1.17 -40.40 16.39
C VAL A 194 -1.36 -40.91 14.97
#